data_AF-A0A3C1G8B9-F1
#
_entry.id   AF-A0A3C1G8B9-F1
#
_cell.length_a   1.000
_cell.length_b   1.000
_cell.length_c   1.000
_cell.angle_alpha   90.00
_cell.angle_beta   90.00
_cell.angle_gamma   90.00
#
_symmetry.space_group_name_H-M   'P 1'
#
loop_
_entity.id
_entity.type
_entity.pdbx_description
1 polymer ?
#
loop_
_entity_poly.entity_id
_entity_poly.type
_entity_poly.pdbx_seq_one_letter_code
_entity_poly.pdbx_strand_id
1 'polypeptide(L)' 'MKIEVKSRWTGGVLLSVEAGSLRLALEAAVRDRADLSGANLRGADLGDADL' A
#
# COMPACT_ATOMS: atom_id res chain seq x y z
N MET A 1 1.46 5.57 12.25
CA MET A 1 2.33 4.39 12.17
C MET A 1 2.88 4.38 10.77
N LYS A 2 4.19 4.33 10.60
CA LYS A 2 4.77 4.31 9.26
C LYS A 2 4.44 2.98 8.58
N ILE A 3 3.74 3.05 7.45
CA ILE A 3 3.43 1.89 6.62
C ILE A 3 4.22 2.01 5.33
N GLU A 4 4.93 0.94 5.00
CA GLU A 4 5.70 0.83 3.78
C GLU A 4 5.21 -0.36 2.97
N VAL A 5 4.77 -0.11 1.74
CA VAL A 5 4.45 -1.15 0.77
C VAL A 5 5.63 -1.28 -0.17
N LYS A 6 6.14 -2.51 -0.31
CA LYS A 6 7.30 -2.79 -1.15
C LYS A 6 6.90 -3.56 -2.40
N SER A 7 7.66 -3.38 -3.46
CA SER A 7 7.55 -4.19 -4.67
C SER A 7 7.91 -5.63 -4.37
N ARG A 8 7.09 -6.57 -4.84
CA ARG A 8 7.36 -8.01 -4.78
C ARG A 8 8.53 -8.42 -5.69
N TRP A 9 8.84 -7.61 -6.69
CA TRP A 9 9.83 -7.93 -7.72
C TRP A 9 11.20 -7.35 -7.40
N THR A 10 11.25 -6.11 -6.91
CA THR A 10 12.51 -5.39 -6.68
C THR A 10 12.81 -5.18 -5.19
N GLY A 11 11.83 -5.39 -4.30
CA GLY A 11 11.96 -5.08 -2.87
C GLY A 11 11.98 -3.59 -2.55
N GLY A 12 11.92 -2.71 -3.56
CA GLY A 12 11.89 -1.26 -3.39
C GLY A 12 10.56 -0.78 -2.77
N VAL A 13 10.59 0.36 -2.08
CA VAL A 13 9.39 0.96 -1.47
C VAL A 13 8.57 1.65 -2.56
N LEU A 14 7.32 1.20 -2.75
CA LEU A 14 6.35 1.78 -3.68
C LEU A 14 5.47 2.83 -2.99
N LEU A 15 5.22 2.65 -1.69
CA LEU A 15 4.44 3.57 -0.87
C LEU A 15 5.07 3.69 0.50
N SER A 16 5.17 4.93 1.00
CA SER A 16 5.57 5.22 2.37
C SER A 16 4.67 6.31 2.90
N VAL A 17 3.83 5.98 3.89
CA VAL A 17 2.84 6.91 4.44
C VAL A 17 2.64 6.66 5.93
N GLU A 18 2.41 7.74 6.67
CA GLU A 18 1.95 7.65 8.06
C GLU A 18 0.45 7.41 8.07
N ALA A 19 0.04 6.21 8.48
CA ALA A 19 -1.36 5.81 8.54
C ALA A 19 -1.65 5.01 9.82
N GLY A 20 -2.93 4.94 10.18
CA GLY A 20 -3.38 4.10 11.31
C GLY A 20 -3.55 2.63 10.92
N SER A 21 -3.64 2.33 9.63
CA SER A 21 -3.86 0.98 9.10
C SER A 21 -3.40 0.88 7.64
N LEU A 22 -3.13 -0.35 7.18
CA LEU A 22 -2.77 -0.58 5.78
C LEU A 22 -3.86 -0.11 4.81
N ARG A 23 -5.14 -0.24 5.22
CA ARG A 23 -6.29 0.31 4.48
C ARG A 23 -6.16 1.81 4.25
N LEU A 24 -5.94 2.61 5.31
CA LEU A 24 -5.79 4.06 5.20
C LEU A 24 -4.57 4.44 4.33
N ALA A 25 -3.50 3.65 4.38
CA ALA A 25 -2.34 3.84 3.53
C ALA A 25 -2.68 3.62 2.05
N LEU A 26 -3.44 2.56 1.73
CA LEU A 26 -3.86 2.26 0.36
C LEU A 26 -4.89 3.26 -0.16
N GLU A 27 -5.84 3.71 0.65
CA GLU A 27 -6.78 4.78 0.27
C GLU A 27 -6.04 6.08 -0.08
N ALA A 28 -5.01 6.44 0.70
CA ALA A 28 -4.16 7.57 0.40
C ALA A 28 -3.40 7.35 -0.93
N ALA A 29 -2.88 6.14 -1.15
CA ALA A 29 -2.19 5.79 -2.39
C ALA A 29 -3.11 5.88 -3.62
N VAL A 30 -4.35 5.40 -3.54
CA VAL A 30 -5.34 5.48 -4.62
C VAL A 30 -5.72 6.92 -4.91
N ARG A 31 -5.97 7.73 -3.87
CA ARG A 31 -6.26 9.17 -4.01
C ARG A 31 -5.11 9.91 -4.68
N ASP A 32 -3.89 9.58 -4.32
CA ASP A 32 -2.68 10.19 -4.89
C ASP A 32 -2.28 9.56 -6.23
N ARG A 33 -3.08 8.60 -6.75
CA ARG A 33 -2.82 7.83 -7.98
C ARG A 33 -1.42 7.19 -7.99
N ALA A 34 -0.97 6.75 -6.82
CA ALA A 34 0.31 6.07 -6.67
C ALA A 34 0.30 4.73 -7.42
N ASP A 35 1.39 4.44 -8.13
CA ASP A 35 1.53 3.17 -8.82
C ASP A 35 1.95 2.08 -7.84
N LEU A 36 0.99 1.23 -7.49
CA LEU A 36 1.19 0.04 -6.67
C LEU A 36 1.31 -1.24 -7.51
N SER A 37 1.53 -1.13 -8.82
CA SER A 37 1.75 -2.27 -9.70
C SER A 37 2.93 -3.09 -9.21
N GLY A 38 2.67 -4.35 -8.86
CA GLY A 38 3.69 -5.22 -8.28
C GLY A 38 3.91 -5.04 -6.78
N ALA A 39 3.04 -4.33 -6.06
CA ALA A 39 3.06 -4.30 -4.60
C ALA A 39 2.95 -5.72 -4.01
N ASN A 40 3.71 -5.94 -2.95
CA ASN A 40 3.62 -7.15 -2.14
C ASN A 40 2.52 -6.99 -1.09
N LEU A 41 1.28 -7.22 -1.51
CA LEU A 41 0.09 -7.22 -0.65
C LEU A 41 -0.35 -8.65 -0.28
N ARG A 42 0.54 -9.65 -0.38
CA ARG A 42 0.18 -11.05 -0.11
C ARG A 42 -0.15 -11.21 1.38
N GLY A 43 -1.38 -11.61 1.67
CA GLY A 43 -1.88 -11.76 3.05
C GLY A 43 -2.31 -10.45 3.71
N ALA A 44 -2.32 -9.33 2.96
CA ALA A 44 -2.98 -8.12 3.42
C ALA A 44 -4.49 -8.36 3.48
N ASP A 45 -5.12 -7.99 4.58
CA ASP A 45 -6.57 -7.93 4.66
C ASP A 45 -7.04 -6.68 3.90
N LEU A 46 -7.47 -6.90 2.66
CA LEU A 46 -7.98 -5.89 1.74
C LEU A 46 -9.50 -5.98 1.57
N GLY A 47 -10.20 -6.79 2.38
CA GLY A 47 -11.62 -7.11 2.19
C GLY A 47 -12.54 -5.89 2.12
N ASP A 48 -12.17 -4.81 2.80
CA ASP A 48 -12.91 -3.54 2.88
C ASP A 48 -12.14 -2.34 2.31
N ALA A 49 -11.10 -2.59 1.51
CA ALA A 49 -10.36 -1.52 0.84
C ALA A 49 -11.06 -1.17 -0.49
N ASP A 50 -11.42 0.09 -0.65
CA ASP A 50 -11.87 0.64 -1.95
C ASP A 50 -10.61 0.91 -2.80
N LEU A 51 -10.20 -0.10 -3.57
CA LEU A 51 -9.01 -0.12 -4.44
C LEU A 51 -9.37 0.17 -5.89
#